data_AF-A0A0B7B3I5-F1
#
_entry.id   AF-A0A0B7B3I5-F1
#
_cell.length_a   1.000
_cell.length_b   1.000
_cell.length_c   1.000
_cell.angle_alpha   90.00
_cell.angle_beta   90.00
_cell.angle_gamma   90.00
#
_symmetry.space_group_name_H-M   'P 1'
#
loop_
_entity.id
_entity.type
_entity.pdbx_description
1 polymer ?
#
loop_
_entity_poly.entity_id
_entity_poly.type
_entity_poly.pdbx_seq_one_letter_code
_entity_poly.pdbx_strand_id
1 'polypeptide(L)' 'MENVPSKRGKQKLNHEGYFYVFDKFSADHSKKFWRCELKNECKARLHTTVDNDRVLMQMNQHSHGSVKLNMKL' A
#
# COMPACT_ATOMS: atom_id res chain seq x y z
N MET A 1 -11.37 16.05 28.30
CA MET A 1 -11.34 15.85 26.84
C MET A 1 -9.92 16.10 26.39
N GLU A 2 -9.16 15.04 26.12
CA GLU A 2 -7.83 15.20 25.55
C GLU A 2 -7.74 14.33 24.31
N ASN A 3 -7.83 14.99 23.16
CA ASN A 3 -7.46 14.39 21.89
C ASN A 3 -6.04 14.84 21.58
N VAL A 4 -5.08 13.95 21.77
CA VAL A 4 -3.75 14.07 21.20
C VAL A 4 -3.66 13.10 20.01
N PRO A 5 -4.12 13.47 18.79
CA PRO A 5 -3.82 12.67 17.63
C PRO A 5 -2.40 13.02 17.17
N SER A 6 -1.45 12.26 17.66
CA SER A 6 -0.22 12.03 16.91
C SER A 6 0.01 10.52 16.87
N LYS A 7 0.65 10.01 15.81
CA LYS A 7 0.95 8.58 15.51
C LYS A 7 -0.16 7.84 14.74
N ARG A 8 -0.09 7.75 13.40
CA ARG A 8 -0.94 6.80 12.65
C ARG A 8 -0.10 6.10 11.60
N GLY A 9 0.59 5.03 11.99
CA GLY A 9 1.26 4.13 11.07
C GLY A 9 0.27 3.70 9.99
N LYS A 10 0.43 4.24 8.77
CA LYS A 10 -0.47 3.93 7.66
C LYS A 10 -0.35 2.44 7.37
N GLN A 11 -1.48 1.80 7.11
CA GLN A 11 -1.53 0.38 6.74
C GLN A 11 -0.55 0.12 5.58
N LYS A 12 0.23 -0.96 5.72
CA LYS A 12 1.20 -1.41 4.72
C LYS A 12 0.79 -2.76 4.14
N LEU A 13 1.13 -2.96 2.88
CA LEU A 13 0.92 -4.22 2.17
C LEU A 13 2.21 -4.59 1.43
N ASN A 14 2.65 -5.83 1.56
CA ASN A 14 3.70 -6.36 0.71
C ASN A 14 3.06 -7.08 -0.49
N HIS A 15 3.50 -6.74 -1.69
CA HIS A 15 3.11 -7.45 -2.90
C HIS A 15 4.30 -7.53 -3.85
N GLU A 16 4.67 -8.75 -4.25
CA GLU A 16 5.77 -9.03 -5.18
C GLU A 16 7.13 -8.41 -4.77
N GLY A 17 7.40 -8.33 -3.46
CA GLY A 17 8.65 -7.75 -2.95
C GLY A 17 8.66 -6.21 -2.94
N TYR A 18 7.52 -5.57 -3.15
CA TYR A 18 7.35 -4.13 -3.00
C TYR A 18 6.39 -3.82 -1.86
N PHE A 19 6.72 -2.78 -1.08
CA PHE A 19 5.83 -2.28 -0.04
C PHE A 19 4.96 -1.16 -0.58
N TYR A 20 3.68 -1.25 -0.24
CA TYR A 20 2.69 -0.25 -0.54
C TYR A 20 2.11 0.31 0.76
N VAL A 21 1.81 1.61 0.77
CA VAL A 21 1.13 2.32 1.85
C VAL A 21 -0.28 2.68 1.41
N PHE A 22 -1.24 2.54 2.32
CA PHE A 22 -2.63 2.91 2.07
C PHE A 22 -2.75 4.41 1.76
N ASP A 23 -3.47 4.72 0.68
CA ASP A 23 -3.77 6.08 0.24
C ASP A 23 -5.20 6.46 0.64
N LYS A 24 -6.19 5.71 0.14
CA LYS A 24 -7.62 5.95 0.36
C LYS A 24 -8.48 4.78 -0.09
N PHE A 25 -9.77 4.81 0.26
CA PHE A 25 -10.79 3.93 -0.32
C PHE A 25 -11.29 4.48 -1.68
N SER A 26 -11.91 3.61 -2.49
CA SER A 26 -12.76 4.04 -3.60
C SER A 26 -14.02 4.77 -3.10
N ALA A 27 -14.70 5.49 -3.99
CA ALA A 27 -15.89 6.26 -3.63
C ALA A 27 -17.04 5.39 -3.08
N ASP A 28 -17.16 4.16 -3.59
CA ASP A 28 -18.14 3.16 -3.14
C ASP A 28 -17.63 2.29 -1.97
N HIS A 29 -16.44 2.58 -1.43
CA HIS A 29 -15.79 1.78 -0.38
C HIS A 29 -15.62 0.29 -0.73
N SER A 30 -15.62 -0.10 -2.00
CA SER A 30 -15.38 -1.50 -2.42
C SER A 30 -13.89 -1.83 -2.61
N LYS A 31 -13.02 -0.82 -2.70
CA LYS A 31 -11.58 -0.99 -2.97
C LYS A 31 -10.71 -0.16 -2.03
N LYS A 32 -9.52 -0.67 -1.74
CA LYS A 32 -8.42 0.10 -1.15
C LYS A 32 -7.43 0.48 -2.25
N PHE A 33 -7.02 1.75 -2.26
CA PHE A 33 -5.99 2.26 -3.14
C PHE A 33 -4.71 2.45 -2.36
N TRP A 34 -3.62 1.98 -2.95
CA TRP A 34 -2.31 1.96 -2.34
C TRP A 34 -1.28 2.59 -3.26
N ARG A 35 -0.25 3.19 -2.68
CA ARG A 35 0.91 3.73 -3.39
C ARG A 35 2.15 2.99 -2.94
N CYS A 36 3.15 2.86 -3.82
CA CYS A 36 4.46 2.40 -3.38
C CYS A 36 4.93 3.21 -2.16
N GLU A 37 5.60 2.56 -1.22
CA GLU A 37 6.17 3.21 -0.04
C GLU A 37 7.13 4.34 -0.45
N LEU A 38 7.91 4.12 -1.50
CA LEU A 38 8.80 5.11 -2.13
C LEU A 38 8.06 6.08 -3.05
N LYS A 39 6.79 6.45 -2.76
CA LYS A 39 5.91 7.28 -3.61
C LYS A 39 6.48 8.62 -4.13
N ASN A 40 7.52 9.14 -3.47
CA ASN A 40 8.22 10.34 -3.91
C ASN A 40 9.06 10.07 -5.17
N GLU A 41 9.58 8.85 -5.31
CA GLU A 41 10.45 8.38 -6.40
C GLU A 41 9.73 7.40 -7.35
N CYS A 42 8.71 6.69 -6.84
CA CYS A 42 7.98 5.65 -7.54
C CYS A 42 6.50 6.01 -7.70
N LYS A 43 5.95 5.82 -8.90
CA LYS A 43 4.53 6.08 -9.18
C LYS A 43 3.67 4.82 -9.25
N ALA A 44 4.23 3.66 -8.89
CA ALA A 44 3.49 2.40 -8.81
C ALA A 44 2.35 2.50 -7.80
N ARG A 45 1.21 1.90 -8.17
CA ARG A 45 0.00 1.83 -7.36
C ARG A 45 -0.58 0.42 -7.40
N LEU A 46 -1.30 0.09 -6.35
CA LEU A 46 -1.98 -1.19 -6.22
C LEU A 46 -3.41 -0.93 -5.77
N HIS A 47 -4.36 -1.69 -6.29
CA HIS A 47 -5.75 -1.71 -5.84
C HIS A 47 -6.06 -3.08 -5.27
N THR A 48 -6.68 -3.12 -4.09
CA THR A 48 -7.16 -4.36 -3.48
C THR A 48 -8.63 -4.26 -3.13
N THR A 49 -9.28 -5.39 -2.90
CA THR A 49 -10.59 -5.42 -2.24
C THR A 49 -10.46 -5.01 -0.77
N VAL A 50 -11.56 -4.53 -0.18
CA VAL A 50 -11.56 -4.07 1.21
C VAL A 50 -11.56 -5.23 2.22
N ASP A 51 -12.23 -6.33 1.88
CA ASP A 51 -12.54 -7.47 2.73
C ASP A 51 -11.33 -8.36 3.03
N ASN A 52 -10.54 -8.70 2.00
CA ASN A 52 -9.45 -9.67 2.12
C ASN A 52 -8.15 -9.23 1.43
N ASP A 53 -8.07 -7.95 1.05
CA ASP A 53 -6.90 -7.38 0.37
C ASP A 53 -6.48 -8.12 -0.91
N ARG A 54 -7.43 -8.81 -1.58
CA ARG A 54 -7.18 -9.46 -2.87
C ARG A 54 -6.80 -8.41 -3.90
N VAL A 55 -5.66 -8.64 -4.57
CA VAL A 55 -5.18 -7.74 -5.63
C VAL A 55 -6.15 -7.75 -6.80
N LEU A 56 -6.60 -6.55 -7.17
CA LEU A 56 -7.48 -6.30 -8.31
C LEU A 56 -6.69 -5.76 -9.51
N MET A 57 -5.68 -4.92 -9.26
CA MET A 57 -4.92 -4.22 -10.30
C MET A 57 -3.61 -3.69 -9.72
N GLN A 58 -2.50 -3.87 -10.46
CA GLN A 58 -1.27 -3.12 -10.28
C GLN A 58 -1.12 -2.12 -11.44
N MET A 59 -0.85 -0.85 -11.12
CA MET A 59 -0.70 0.23 -12.10
C MET A 59 0.72 0.80 -12.03
N ASN A 60 1.29 1.05 -13.21
CA ASN A 60 2.67 1.47 -13.44
C ASN A 60 3.71 0.44 -12.99
N GLN A 61 4.84 0.40 -13.69
CA GLN A 61 6.00 -0.37 -13.25
C GLN A 61 6.75 0.37 -12.14
N HIS A 62 7.45 -0.37 -11.29
CA HIS A 62 8.35 0.21 -10.29
C HIS A 62 9.60 0.78 -10.98
N SER A 63 10.05 1.94 -10.51
CA SER A 63 11.27 2.62 -10.96
C SER A 63 12.50 2.26 -10.11
N HIS A 64 12.37 1.27 -9.22
CA HIS A 64 13.42 0.82 -8.30
C HIS A 64 13.36 -0.70 -8.13
N GLY A 65 14.43 -1.28 -7.58
CA GLY A 65 14.48 -2.72 -7.28
C GLY A 65 13.47 -3.13 -6.20
N SER A 66 13.07 -4.40 -6.22
CA SER A 66 12.28 -5.00 -5.15
C SER A 66 13.12 -5.19 -3.89
N VAL A 67 12.51 -4.96 -2.74
CA VAL A 67 13.12 -5.29 -1.46
C VAL A 67 12.85 -6.77 -1.25
N LYS A 68 13.87 -7.61 -1.47
CA LYS A 68 13.77 -9.03 -1.12
C LYS A 68 13.60 -9.13 0.39
N LEU A 69 12.42 -9.53 0.83
CA LEU A 69 12.17 -9.88 2.21
C LEU A 69 12.95 -11.16 2.52
N ASN A 70 14.01 -11.06 3.33
CA ASN A 70 14.54 -12.21 4.05
C ASN A 70 13.55 -12.55 5.16
N MET A 71 12.51 -13.30 4.83
CA MET A 71 11.62 -13.90 5.82
C MET A 71 12.38 -15.05 6.48
N LYS A 72 12.93 -14.83 7.69
CA LYS A 72 13.25 -15.96 8.57
C LYS A 72 11.92 -16.55 9.03
N LEU A 73 11.68 -17.81 8.64
CA LEU A 73 10.65 -18.71 9.15
C LEU A 73 10.74 -18.84 10.67
#